data_AF-A0A967UHP6-F1
#
_entry.id   AF-A0A967UHP6-F1
#
_cell.length_a   1.000
_cell.length_b   1.000
_cell.length_c   1.000
_cell.angle_alpha   90.00
_cell.angle_beta   90.00
_cell.angle_gamma   90.00
#
_symmetry.space_group_name_H-M   'P 1'
#
loop_
_entity.id
_entity.type
_entity.pdbx_description
1 polymer ?
#
loop_
_entity_poly.entity_id
_entity_poly.type
_entity_poly.pdbx_seq_one_letter_code
_entity_poly.pdbx_strand_id
1 'polypeptide(L)' 'KERALAVDAMTDAHQYLHGKKFAVFGDPDYVIGIISFLLEMGAHPYHV' A
#
# COMPACT_ATOMS: atom_id res chain seq x y z
N LYS A 1 12.96 15.70 4.66
CA LYS A 1 12.25 15.66 5.97
C LYS A 1 10.91 14.94 5.82
N GLU A 2 10.06 15.32 4.86
CA GLU A 2 8.76 14.68 4.61
C GLU A 2 8.85 13.19 4.23
N ARG A 3 9.81 12.80 3.39
CA ARG A 3 10.05 11.37 3.07
C ARG A 3 10.34 10.51 4.31
N ALA A 4 11.08 11.06 5.28
CA ALA A 4 11.40 10.31 6.50
C ALA A 4 10.16 10.13 7.38
N LEU A 5 9.29 11.15 7.47
CA LEU A 5 8.01 11.06 8.17
C LEU A 5 7.04 10.10 7.48
N ALA A 6 7.04 10.07 6.15
CA ALA A 6 6.24 9.10 5.40
C ALA A 6 6.70 7.66 5.67
N VAL A 7 8.01 7.40 5.67
CA VAL A 7 8.57 6.07 5.97
C VAL A 7 8.30 5.67 7.42
N ASP A 8 8.35 6.61 8.36
CA ASP A 8 8.02 6.39 9.77
C ASP A 8 6.54 5.97 9.93
N ALA A 9 5.61 6.73 9.32
CA ALA A 9 4.19 6.39 9.32
C ALA A 9 3.88 5.06 8.62
N MET A 10 4.62 4.72 7.55
CA MET A 10 4.52 3.42 6.89
C MET A 10 4.93 2.28 7.82
N THR A 11 5.98 2.49 8.62
CA THR A 11 6.45 1.49 9.59
C THR A 11 5.44 1.28 10.72
N ASP A 12 4.85 2.36 11.24
CA ASP A 12 3.81 2.28 12.26
C ASP A 12 2.55 1.56 11.77
N ALA A 13 2.15 1.79 10.51
CA ALA A 13 0.95 1.18 9.92
C ALA A 13 1.18 -0.25 9.43
N HIS A 14 2.43 -0.67 9.20
CA HIS A 14 2.77 -1.99 8.65
C HIS A 14 2.15 -3.15 9.44
N GLN A 15 2.12 -3.06 10.78
CA GLN A 15 1.55 -4.11 11.64
C GLN A 15 0.05 -4.36 11.40
N TYR A 16 -0.68 -3.34 10.95
CA TYR A 16 -2.12 -3.43 10.71
C TYR A 16 -2.48 -3.82 9.28
N LEU A 17 -1.59 -3.49 8.32
CA LEU A 17 -1.79 -3.71 6.89
C LEU A 17 -1.23 -5.05 6.40
N HIS A 18 -0.21 -5.57 7.09
CA HIS A 18 0.44 -6.82 6.71
C HIS A 18 -0.55 -7.99 6.64
N GLY A 19 -0.58 -8.66 5.48
CA GLY A 19 -1.45 -9.82 5.23
C GLY A 19 -2.95 -9.50 5.08
N LYS A 20 -3.35 -8.22 5.08
CA LYS A 20 -4.72 -7.83 4.75
C LYS A 20 -4.97 -7.97 3.25
N LYS A 21 -6.20 -8.39 2.92
CA LYS A 21 -6.66 -8.57 1.53
C LYS A 21 -7.31 -7.28 1.07
N PHE A 22 -6.86 -6.76 -0.08
CA PHE A 22 -7.43 -5.56 -0.69
C PHE A 22 -8.03 -5.85 -2.07
N ALA A 23 -9.10 -5.13 -2.38
CA ALA A 23 -9.66 -5.01 -3.72
C ALA A 23 -9.44 -3.56 -4.17
N VAL A 24 -8.86 -3.37 -5.35
CA VAL A 24 -8.52 -2.05 -5.90
C VAL A 24 -9.19 -1.94 -7.27
N PHE A 25 -9.84 -0.82 -7.57
CA PHE A 25 -10.43 -0.54 -8.89
C PHE A 25 -10.23 0.93 -9.24
N GLY A 26 -10.19 1.25 -10.53
CA GLY A 26 -10.05 2.63 -11.01
C GLY A 26 -9.29 2.72 -12.32
N ASP A 27 -8.78 3.92 -12.63
CA ASP A 27 -7.96 4.15 -13.81
C ASP A 27 -6.65 3.35 -13.75
N PRO A 28 -6.22 2.71 -14.86
CA PRO A 28 -5.06 1.80 -14.87
C PRO A 28 -3.78 2.40 -14.28
N ASP A 29 -3.48 3.66 -14.62
CA ASP A 29 -2.27 4.35 -14.14
C ASP A 29 -2.28 4.53 -12.60
N TYR A 30 -3.46 4.75 -12.04
CA TYR A 30 -3.63 4.95 -10.60
C TYR A 30 -3.62 3.62 -9.84
N VAL A 31 -4.30 2.62 -10.41
CA VAL A 31 -4.38 1.26 -9.85
C VAL A 31 -2.98 0.64 -9.73
N ILE A 32 -2.12 0.78 -10.75
CA ILE A 32 -0.74 0.28 -10.72
C ILE A 32 0.07 0.95 -9.60
N GLY A 33 -0.06 2.26 -9.42
CA GLY A 33 0.63 2.99 -8.34
C GLY A 33 0.19 2.52 -6.95
N ILE A 34 -1.11 2.36 -6.74
CA ILE A 34 -1.67 1.87 -5.47
C ILE A 34 -1.22 0.44 -5.19
N ILE A 35 -1.29 -0.45 -6.19
CA ILE A 35 -0.87 -1.84 -6.02
C ILE A 35 0.60 -1.90 -5.62
N SER A 36 1.47 -1.11 -6.27
CA SER A 36 2.89 -1.04 -5.95
C SER A 36 3.11 -0.61 -4.49
N PHE A 37 2.40 0.43 -4.04
CA PHE A 37 2.46 0.89 -2.65
C PHE A 37 1.93 -0.15 -1.65
N LEU A 38 0.82 -0.81 -1.94
CA LEU A 38 0.26 -1.85 -1.08
C LEU A 38 1.22 -3.04 -0.92
N LEU A 39 1.89 -3.44 -2.00
CA LEU A 39 2.90 -4.49 -1.96
C LEU A 39 4.13 -4.10 -1.13
N GLU A 40 4.61 -2.86 -1.25
CA GLU A 40 5.69 -2.33 -0.41
C GLU A 40 5.32 -2.32 1.08
N MET A 41 4.03 -2.16 1.38
CA MET A 41 3.47 -2.19 2.74
C MET A 41 3.14 -3.60 3.25
N GLY A 42 3.41 -4.66 2.49
CA GLY A 42 3.12 -6.06 2.87
C GLY A 42 1.65 -6.46 2.77
N ALA A 43 0.82 -5.62 2.15
CA ALA A 43 -0.58 -5.91 1.87
C ALA A 43 -0.70 -6.74 0.58
N HIS A 44 -1.76 -7.54 0.49
CA HIS A 44 -1.98 -8.44 -0.65
C HIS A 44 -3.23 -8.01 -1.42
N PRO A 45 -3.09 -7.42 -2.62
CA PRO A 45 -4.22 -7.13 -3.49
C PRO A 45 -4.68 -8.42 -4.19
N TYR A 46 -5.92 -8.86 -3.91
CA TYR A 46 -6.50 -10.09 -4.48
C TYR A 46 -7.39 -9.81 -5.70
N HIS A 47 -7.95 -8.60 -5.78
CA HIS A 47 -8.86 -8.20 -6.84
C HIS A 47 -8.42 -6.84 -7.39
N VAL A 48 -8.25 -6.78 -8.70
CA VAL A 48 -7.84 -5.61 -9.49
C VAL A 48 -8.86 -5.41 -10.60
#